data_AF-A0A937G4V0-F1
#
_entry.id   AF-A0A937G4V0-F1
#
_cell.length_a   1.000
_cell.length_b   1.000
_cell.length_c   1.000
_cell.angle_alpha   90.00
_cell.angle_beta   90.00
_cell.angle_gamma   90.00
#
_symmetry.space_group_name_H-M   'P 1'
#
loop_
_entity.id
_entity.type
_entity.pdbx_description
1 polymer ?
#
loop_
_entity_poly.entity_id
_entity_poly.type
_entity_poly.pdbx_seq_one_letter_code
_entity_poly.pdbx_strand_id
1 'polypeptide(L)'
;MKEGLDVLIRKILYNRSLSFKDNRIYRIFNIMLILAIIVVSLMGIFLISLGEALPFWLCIVEVMVFAVMLHYHIEGYFMTIRYIFFLFAISVQVYGSLYHGVNGGFDFYFLTTALSPILFFDKKRYYLSLFIISILTYITVKILYNYTVPVLPFETRQVLPYYLNIIISSILIYIGYAMFKSEHLKYEQMLREQRATLSAVKGQLEVLLQARTRKIEEHNQNMIKYAFLNSHKVRSPLARILGLVNLTKYEDLDGEDTRHFYLNELKVNAWELDKVLKEISQILNNHIDEAEPN
;
A
#
# COMPACT_ATOMS: atom_id res chain seq x y z
N MET A 1 -18.91 -24.59 13.67
CA MET A 1 -18.21 -23.87 14.78
C MET A 1 -16.81 -23.40 14.38
N LYS A 2 -15.94 -24.24 13.79
CA LYS A 2 -14.60 -23.82 13.31
C LYS A 2 -14.62 -22.73 12.23
N GLU A 3 -15.48 -22.84 11.22
CA GLU A 3 -15.57 -21.82 10.16
C GLU A 3 -16.01 -20.44 10.66
N GLY A 4 -16.94 -20.38 11.63
CA GLY A 4 -17.36 -19.12 12.24
C GLY A 4 -16.24 -18.45 13.04
N LEU A 5 -15.44 -19.25 13.75
CA LEU A 5 -14.28 -18.77 14.51
C LEU A 5 -13.19 -18.23 13.58
N ASP A 6 -12.90 -18.92 12.48
CA ASP A 6 -11.92 -18.47 11.49
C ASP A 6 -12.34 -17.16 10.80
N VAL A 7 -13.63 -17.00 10.51
CA VAL A 7 -14.17 -15.75 9.95
C VAL A 7 -14.04 -14.60 10.95
N LEU A 8 -14.33 -14.86 12.22
CA LEU A 8 -14.19 -13.85 13.29
C LEU A 8 -12.73 -13.44 13.49
N ILE A 9 -11.80 -14.41 13.56
CA ILE A 9 -10.37 -14.16 13.70
C ILE A 9 -9.86 -13.32 12.52
N ARG A 10 -10.28 -13.63 11.29
CA ARG A 10 -9.90 -12.80 10.13
C ARG A 10 -10.42 -11.38 10.24
N LYS A 11 -11.68 -11.18 10.67
CA LYS A 11 -12.24 -9.84 10.88
C LYS A 11 -11.46 -9.06 11.95
N ILE A 12 -11.06 -9.70 13.03
CA ILE A 12 -10.27 -9.08 14.11
C ILE A 12 -8.88 -8.67 13.61
N LEU A 13 -8.24 -9.52 12.79
CA LEU A 13 -6.85 -9.30 12.39
C LEU A 13 -6.70 -8.46 11.12
N TYR A 14 -7.74 -8.35 10.30
CA TYR A 14 -7.61 -7.72 8.99
C TYR A 14 -8.94 -7.11 8.51
N ASN A 15 -8.87 -5.86 8.05
CA ASN A 15 -9.96 -5.17 7.40
C ASN A 15 -9.58 -4.79 5.96
N ARG A 16 -10.23 -5.40 4.97
CA ARG A 16 -9.94 -5.21 3.54
C ARG A 16 -10.09 -3.77 3.05
N SER A 17 -10.88 -2.95 3.74
CA SER A 17 -11.12 -1.54 3.35
C SER A 17 -9.98 -0.60 3.73
N LEU A 18 -9.05 -1.04 4.60
CA LEU A 18 -8.00 -0.20 5.16
C LEU A 18 -6.70 -0.29 4.35
N SER A 19 -5.95 0.82 4.32
CA SER A 19 -4.56 0.82 3.83
C SER A 19 -3.71 -0.18 4.62
N PHE A 20 -2.57 -0.61 4.08
CA PHE A 20 -1.67 -1.52 4.79
C PHE A 20 -1.26 -0.97 6.17
N LYS A 21 -0.95 0.34 6.23
CA LYS A 21 -0.57 1.03 7.46
C LYS A 21 -1.71 1.05 8.48
N ASP A 22 -2.93 1.35 8.03
CA ASP A 22 -4.11 1.39 8.91
C ASP A 22 -4.51 0.00 9.39
N ASN A 23 -4.37 -1.02 8.53
CA ASN A 23 -4.57 -2.42 8.88
C ASN A 23 -3.59 -2.89 9.97
N ARG A 24 -2.34 -2.44 9.92
CA ARG A 24 -1.37 -2.71 10.99
C ARG A 24 -1.86 -2.15 12.32
N ILE A 25 -2.22 -0.87 12.36
CA ILE A 25 -2.69 -0.22 13.59
C ILE A 25 -3.97 -0.90 14.10
N TYR A 26 -4.90 -1.19 13.19
CA TYR A 26 -6.14 -1.90 13.47
C TYR A 26 -5.89 -3.23 14.19
N ARG A 27 -5.00 -4.07 13.64
CA ARG A 27 -4.65 -5.37 14.20
C ARG A 27 -3.98 -5.26 15.57
N ILE A 28 -2.99 -4.38 15.71
CA ILE A 28 -2.27 -4.20 16.99
C ILE A 28 -3.25 -3.75 18.08
N PHE A 29 -4.14 -2.82 17.77
CA PHE A 29 -5.13 -2.33 18.73
C PHE A 29 -6.12 -3.43 19.16
N ASN A 30 -6.62 -4.23 18.22
CA ASN A 30 -7.51 -5.34 18.54
C ASN A 30 -6.84 -6.41 19.42
N ILE A 31 -5.58 -6.76 19.12
CA ILE A 31 -4.81 -7.69 19.96
C ILE A 31 -4.62 -7.12 21.37
N MET A 32 -4.35 -5.83 21.49
CA MET A 32 -4.20 -5.16 22.80
C MET A 32 -5.51 -5.13 23.59
N LEU A 33 -6.67 -4.93 22.94
CA LEU A 33 -7.98 -5.04 23.58
C LEU A 33 -8.23 -6.46 24.10
N ILE A 34 -7.91 -7.49 23.31
CA ILE A 34 -8.04 -8.89 23.73
C ILE A 34 -7.10 -9.17 24.91
N LEU A 35 -5.87 -8.67 24.88
CA LEU A 35 -4.92 -8.79 25.98
C LEU A 35 -5.45 -8.10 27.25
N ALA A 36 -6.03 -6.91 27.12
CA ALA A 36 -6.66 -6.21 28.24
C ALA A 36 -7.82 -7.01 28.85
N ILE A 37 -8.70 -7.59 28.02
CA ILE A 37 -9.77 -8.48 28.48
C ILE A 37 -9.20 -9.66 29.28
N ILE A 38 -8.13 -10.30 28.80
CA ILE A 38 -7.49 -11.42 29.48
C ILE A 38 -6.92 -10.98 30.83
N VAL A 39 -6.18 -9.87 30.86
CA VAL A 39 -5.56 -9.34 32.09
C VAL A 39 -6.62 -9.00 33.13
N VAL A 40 -7.68 -8.28 32.74
CA VAL A 40 -8.77 -7.90 33.67
C VAL A 40 -9.56 -9.12 34.12
N SER A 41 -9.77 -10.12 33.26
CA SER A 41 -10.44 -11.37 33.65
C SER A 41 -9.63 -12.14 34.70
N LEU A 42 -8.31 -12.25 34.50
CA LEU A 42 -7.41 -12.88 35.48
C LEU A 42 -7.39 -12.11 36.80
N MET A 43 -7.43 -10.77 36.73
CA MET A 43 -7.51 -9.91 37.91
C MET A 43 -8.83 -10.09 38.67
N GLY A 44 -9.95 -10.22 37.95
CA GLY A 44 -11.25 -10.55 38.55
C GLY A 44 -11.24 -11.89 39.28
N ILE A 45 -10.67 -12.93 38.65
CA ILE A 45 -10.52 -14.27 39.27
C ILE A 45 -9.65 -14.19 40.53
N PHE A 46 -8.60 -13.36 40.52
CA PHE A 46 -7.78 -13.15 41.70
C PHE A 46 -8.57 -12.46 42.82
N LEU A 47 -9.32 -11.40 42.51
CA LEU A 47 -10.12 -10.65 43.49
C LEU A 47 -11.22 -11.50 44.16
N ILE A 48 -11.92 -12.34 43.39
CA ILE A 48 -12.93 -13.25 43.98
C ILE A 48 -12.28 -14.31 44.88
N SER A 49 -11.04 -14.73 44.59
CA SER A 49 -10.32 -15.67 45.48
C SER A 49 -9.92 -15.04 46.82
N LEU A 50 -9.85 -13.71 46.88
CA LEU A 50 -9.68 -12.94 48.12
C LEU A 50 -11.01 -12.67 48.85
N GLY A 51 -12.15 -13.09 48.29
CA GLY A 51 -13.49 -12.85 48.87
C GLY A 51 -14.09 -11.48 48.52
N GLU A 52 -13.45 -10.72 47.62
CA GLU A 52 -13.84 -9.34 47.30
C GLU A 52 -14.85 -9.29 46.14
N ALA A 53 -16.14 -9.35 46.47
CA ALA A 53 -17.22 -9.43 45.47
C ALA A 53 -17.40 -8.13 44.67
N LEU A 54 -17.29 -6.96 45.29
CA LEU A 54 -17.54 -5.67 44.61
C LEU A 54 -16.46 -5.36 43.54
N PRO A 55 -15.15 -5.45 43.83
CA PRO A 55 -14.11 -5.31 42.81
C PRO A 55 -14.22 -6.34 41.68
N PHE A 56 -14.65 -7.57 41.98
CA PHE A 56 -14.90 -8.58 40.94
C PHE A 56 -15.97 -8.14 39.93
N TRP A 57 -17.12 -7.65 40.40
CA TRP A 57 -18.18 -7.17 39.51
C TRP A 57 -17.73 -5.99 38.65
N LEU A 58 -16.87 -5.11 39.18
CA LEU A 58 -16.27 -4.03 38.40
C LEU A 58 -15.38 -4.57 37.26
N CYS A 59 -14.57 -5.60 37.50
CA CYS A 59 -13.79 -6.25 36.46
C CYS A 59 -14.68 -6.87 35.36
N ILE A 60 -15.83 -7.46 35.73
CA ILE A 60 -16.79 -7.99 34.75
C ILE A 60 -17.36 -6.88 33.87
N VAL A 61 -17.74 -5.74 34.47
CA VAL A 61 -18.21 -4.57 33.71
C VAL A 61 -17.11 -4.06 32.78
N GLU A 62 -15.86 -4.00 33.24
CA GLU A 62 -14.71 -3.59 32.43
C GLU A 62 -14.47 -4.52 31.23
N VAL A 63 -14.57 -5.84 31.43
CA VAL A 63 -14.49 -6.82 30.34
C VAL A 63 -15.60 -6.61 29.31
N MET A 64 -16.84 -6.36 29.76
CA MET A 64 -17.95 -6.05 28.85
C MET A 64 -17.69 -4.78 28.06
N VAL A 65 -17.17 -3.72 28.70
CA VAL A 65 -16.82 -2.48 28.03
C VAL A 65 -15.76 -2.72 26.95
N PHE A 66 -14.69 -3.48 27.24
CA PHE A 66 -13.68 -3.80 26.23
C PHE A 66 -14.22 -4.68 25.10
N ALA A 67 -15.13 -5.61 25.37
CA ALA A 67 -15.79 -6.41 24.34
C ALA A 67 -16.65 -5.54 23.40
N VAL A 68 -17.38 -4.57 23.96
CA VAL A 68 -18.15 -3.58 23.19
C VAL A 68 -17.23 -2.69 22.37
N MET A 69 -16.13 -2.20 22.95
CA MET A 69 -15.11 -1.44 22.21
C MET A 69 -14.54 -2.24 21.04
N LEU A 70 -14.20 -3.52 21.26
CA LEU A 70 -13.70 -4.41 20.20
C LEU A 70 -14.72 -4.56 19.07
N HIS A 71 -16.00 -4.76 19.42
CA HIS A 71 -17.07 -4.86 18.43
C HIS A 71 -17.18 -3.59 17.56
N TYR A 72 -17.27 -2.41 18.18
CA TYR A 72 -17.36 -1.15 17.44
C TYR A 72 -16.08 -0.81 16.66
N HIS A 73 -14.90 -1.24 17.14
CA HIS A 73 -13.67 -1.05 16.40
C HIS A 73 -13.65 -1.92 15.13
N ILE A 74 -14.20 -3.14 15.18
CA ILE A 74 -14.36 -4.01 14.00
C ILE A 74 -15.38 -3.42 13.00
N GLU A 75 -16.45 -2.79 13.51
CA GLU A 75 -17.51 -2.14 12.70
C GLU A 75 -17.02 -0.89 11.94
N GLY A 76 -15.88 -0.30 12.34
CA GLY A 76 -15.24 0.79 11.61
C GLY A 76 -15.05 2.10 12.38
N TYR A 77 -15.47 2.18 13.65
CA TYR A 77 -15.34 3.40 14.47
C TYR A 77 -13.94 3.57 15.06
N PHE A 78 -12.89 3.50 14.22
CA PHE A 78 -11.51 3.31 14.68
C PHE A 78 -10.99 4.41 15.61
N MET A 79 -11.05 5.67 15.17
CA MET A 79 -10.49 6.79 15.92
C MET A 79 -11.23 7.02 17.23
N THR A 80 -12.56 7.01 17.18
CA THR A 80 -13.43 7.24 18.33
C THR A 80 -13.19 6.19 19.41
N ILE A 81 -13.15 4.91 19.05
CA ILE A 81 -12.93 3.83 20.02
C ILE A 81 -11.52 3.90 20.63
N ARG A 82 -10.49 4.22 19.85
CA ARG A 82 -9.12 4.39 20.40
C ARG A 82 -9.09 5.49 21.46
N TYR A 83 -9.75 6.62 21.20
CA TYR A 83 -9.84 7.70 22.18
C TYR A 83 -10.60 7.32 23.44
N ILE A 84 -11.78 6.71 23.26
CA ILE A 84 -12.61 6.24 24.38
C ILE A 84 -11.84 5.23 25.23
N PHE A 85 -11.11 4.30 24.60
CA PHE A 85 -10.26 3.33 25.30
C PHE A 85 -9.24 4.01 26.21
N PHE A 86 -8.51 5.02 25.73
CA PHE A 86 -7.51 5.70 26.55
C PHE A 86 -8.12 6.52 27.69
N LEU A 87 -9.21 7.23 27.44
CA LEU A 87 -9.89 7.99 28.49
C LEU A 87 -10.48 7.05 29.56
N PHE A 88 -11.06 5.94 29.13
CA PHE A 88 -11.58 4.92 30.02
C PHE A 88 -10.46 4.27 30.84
N ALA A 89 -9.34 3.88 30.21
CA ALA A 89 -8.19 3.30 30.89
C ALA A 89 -7.60 4.26 31.94
N ILE A 90 -7.45 5.55 31.62
CA ILE A 90 -7.02 6.57 32.58
C ILE A 90 -8.00 6.67 33.76
N SER A 91 -9.31 6.63 33.50
CA SER A 91 -10.35 6.71 34.53
C SER A 91 -10.31 5.49 35.47
N VAL A 92 -10.17 4.29 34.90
CA VAL A 92 -10.02 3.04 35.68
C VAL A 92 -8.75 3.08 36.51
N GLN A 93 -7.65 3.62 35.99
CA GLN A 93 -6.39 3.77 36.73
C GLN A 93 -6.53 4.72 37.92
N VAL A 94 -7.17 5.89 37.73
CA VAL A 94 -7.48 6.81 38.83
C VAL A 94 -8.30 6.11 39.90
N TYR A 95 -9.37 5.41 39.51
CA TYR A 95 -10.22 4.67 40.43
C TYR A 95 -9.42 3.61 41.19
N GLY A 96 -8.70 2.73 40.48
CA GLY A 96 -7.91 1.65 41.08
C GLY A 96 -6.83 2.16 42.02
N SER A 97 -6.15 3.24 41.66
CA SER A 97 -5.15 3.91 42.49
C SER A 97 -5.74 4.47 43.78
N LEU A 98 -6.83 5.24 43.71
CA LEU A 98 -7.45 5.84 44.91
C LEU A 98 -8.14 4.80 45.79
N TYR A 99 -8.71 3.76 45.20
CA TYR A 99 -9.41 2.70 45.91
C TYR A 99 -8.47 1.83 46.76
N HIS A 100 -7.32 1.43 46.19
CA HIS A 100 -6.36 0.54 46.84
C HIS A 100 -5.16 1.25 47.50
N GLY A 101 -4.98 2.54 47.18
CA GLY A 101 -3.86 3.35 47.66
C GLY A 101 -2.51 2.98 47.05
N VAL A 102 -1.44 3.50 47.65
CA VAL A 102 -0.06 3.38 47.15
C VAL A 102 0.38 1.93 46.97
N ASN A 103 -0.03 1.04 47.88
CA ASN A 103 0.33 -0.37 47.86
C ASN A 103 -0.37 -1.17 46.75
N GLY A 104 -1.37 -0.61 46.08
CA GLY A 104 -2.03 -1.28 44.96
C GLY A 104 -1.17 -1.31 43.69
N GLY A 105 -0.26 -0.35 43.49
CA GLY A 105 0.60 -0.30 42.28
C GLY A 105 -0.15 -0.05 40.96
N PHE A 106 -1.42 0.36 41.00
CA PHE A 106 -2.19 0.69 39.78
C PHE A 106 -1.63 1.92 39.05
N ASP A 107 -0.90 2.76 39.76
CA ASP A 107 -0.27 3.96 39.21
C ASP A 107 0.85 3.65 38.19
N PHE A 108 1.40 2.44 38.20
CA PHE A 108 2.36 2.01 37.16
C PHE A 108 1.74 1.85 35.78
N TYR A 109 0.41 1.67 35.69
CA TYR A 109 -0.26 1.59 34.39
C TYR A 109 -0.38 2.95 33.69
N PHE A 110 -0.19 4.08 34.40
CA PHE A 110 -0.10 5.40 33.77
C PHE A 110 1.07 5.50 32.78
N LEU A 111 2.18 4.78 33.05
CA LEU A 111 3.30 4.73 32.12
C LEU A 111 2.90 3.99 30.82
N THR A 112 2.20 2.86 30.94
CA THR A 112 1.69 2.10 29.81
C THR A 112 0.70 2.94 28.98
N THR A 113 -0.23 3.64 29.62
CA THR A 113 -1.20 4.51 28.93
C THR A 113 -0.61 5.81 28.42
N ALA A 114 0.50 6.29 28.96
CA ALA A 114 1.23 7.43 28.43
C ALA A 114 1.97 7.07 27.13
N LEU A 115 2.62 5.90 27.07
CA LEU A 115 3.47 5.50 25.94
C LEU A 115 2.69 4.85 24.79
N SER A 116 1.69 4.03 25.10
CA SER A 116 0.96 3.26 24.09
C SER A 116 0.17 4.06 23.04
N PRO A 117 -0.30 5.31 23.25
CA PRO A 117 -0.93 6.12 22.21
C PRO A 117 -0.06 6.30 20.95
N ILE A 118 1.27 6.29 21.09
CA ILE A 118 2.22 6.36 19.95
C ILE A 118 2.00 5.22 18.96
N LEU A 119 1.51 4.06 19.43
CA LEU A 119 1.26 2.89 18.60
C LEU A 119 -0.02 3.01 17.77
N PHE A 120 -0.96 3.87 18.17
CA PHE A 120 -2.32 3.87 17.63
C PHE A 120 -2.74 5.16 16.92
N PHE A 121 -1.97 6.23 17.09
CA PHE A 121 -2.25 7.52 16.48
C PHE A 121 -1.09 8.00 15.60
N ASP A 122 -1.42 8.36 14.36
CA ASP A 122 -0.44 8.86 13.40
C ASP A 122 -0.06 10.32 13.64
N LYS A 123 -1.02 11.16 14.06
CA LYS A 123 -0.78 12.59 14.21
C LYS A 123 -0.20 12.89 15.59
N LYS A 124 0.94 13.60 15.61
CA LYS A 124 1.64 14.04 16.83
C LYS A 124 0.73 14.69 17.87
N ARG A 125 -0.21 15.52 17.43
CA ARG A 125 -1.16 16.21 18.33
C ARG A 125 -1.97 15.23 19.18
N TYR A 126 -2.37 14.09 18.63
CA TYR A 126 -3.24 13.12 19.29
C TYR A 126 -2.51 12.34 20.39
N TYR A 127 -1.41 11.65 20.05
CA TYR A 127 -0.68 10.90 21.08
C TYR A 127 0.02 11.80 22.10
N LEU A 128 0.46 13.01 21.73
CA LEU A 128 1.03 13.97 22.68
C LEU A 128 -0.02 14.47 23.68
N SER A 129 -1.25 14.73 23.23
CA SER A 129 -2.33 15.15 24.14
C SER A 129 -2.63 14.07 25.19
N LEU A 130 -2.74 12.81 24.78
CA LEU A 130 -2.99 11.69 25.69
C LEU A 130 -1.80 11.42 26.63
N PHE A 131 -0.57 11.58 26.13
CA PHE A 131 0.64 11.51 26.97
C PHE A 131 0.59 12.57 28.08
N ILE A 132 0.32 13.84 27.73
CA ILE A 132 0.25 14.94 28.70
C ILE A 132 -0.88 14.70 29.71
N ILE A 133 -2.07 14.29 29.25
CA ILE A 133 -3.21 13.98 30.13
C ILE A 133 -2.85 12.85 31.09
N SER A 134 -2.21 11.77 30.62
CA SER A 134 -1.81 10.65 31.46
C SER A 134 -0.81 11.08 32.54
N ILE A 135 0.24 11.84 32.17
CA ILE A 135 1.24 12.33 33.13
C ILE A 135 0.63 13.29 34.15
N LEU A 136 -0.21 14.23 33.71
CA LEU A 136 -0.88 15.17 34.62
C LEU A 136 -1.81 14.43 35.59
N THR A 137 -2.52 13.42 35.11
CA THR A 137 -3.40 12.58 35.93
C THR A 137 -2.60 11.77 36.94
N TYR A 138 -1.47 11.19 36.54
CA TYR A 138 -0.55 10.49 37.45
C TYR A 138 -0.05 11.40 38.58
N ILE A 139 0.41 12.62 38.25
CA ILE A 139 0.84 13.61 39.26
C ILE A 139 -0.31 13.95 40.19
N THR A 140 -1.52 14.16 39.63
CA THR A 140 -2.72 14.47 40.41
C THR A 140 -3.06 13.33 41.39
N VAL A 141 -3.05 12.08 40.93
CA VAL A 141 -3.27 10.90 41.79
C VAL A 141 -2.23 10.82 42.92
N LYS A 142 -0.95 11.07 42.62
CA LYS A 142 0.11 11.09 43.64
C LYS A 142 -0.10 12.16 44.71
N ILE A 143 -0.61 13.33 44.32
CA ILE A 143 -0.99 14.38 45.27
C ILE A 143 -2.19 13.94 46.10
N LEU A 144 -3.23 13.36 45.47
CA LEU A 144 -4.44 12.91 46.15
C LEU A 144 -4.18 11.84 47.22
N TYR A 145 -3.15 11.00 47.06
CA TYR A 145 -2.78 10.02 48.09
C TYR A 145 -2.54 10.62 49.48
N ASN A 146 -2.15 11.90 49.58
CA ASN A 146 -1.97 12.57 50.87
C ASN A 146 -3.29 13.03 51.51
N TYR A 147 -4.38 13.06 50.75
CA TYR A 147 -5.68 13.61 51.16
C TYR A 147 -6.80 12.56 51.21
N THR A 148 -6.64 11.43 50.52
CA THR A 148 -7.66 10.39 50.43
C THR A 148 -7.23 9.14 51.19
N VAL A 149 -8.06 8.70 52.14
CA VAL A 149 -7.89 7.38 52.75
C VAL A 149 -8.38 6.31 51.77
N PRO A 150 -7.57 5.30 51.43
CA PRO A 150 -7.98 4.23 50.53
C PRO A 150 -9.12 3.41 51.14
N VAL A 151 -10.04 2.95 50.28
CA VAL A 151 -11.21 2.15 50.69
C VAL A 151 -10.79 0.72 51.05
N LEU A 152 -9.93 0.12 50.23
CA LEU A 152 -9.41 -1.23 50.43
C LEU A 152 -7.88 -1.21 50.32
N PRO A 153 -7.18 -0.68 51.34
CA PRO A 153 -5.72 -0.70 51.34
C PRO A 153 -5.22 -2.14 51.39
N PHE A 154 -4.35 -2.51 50.45
CA PHE A 154 -3.55 -3.72 50.62
C PHE A 154 -2.62 -3.50 51.82
N GLU A 155 -2.79 -4.34 52.86
CA GLU A 155 -1.92 -4.30 54.03
C GLU A 155 -0.46 -4.43 53.61
N THR A 156 0.45 -3.79 54.34
CA THR A 156 1.90 -3.79 54.07
C THR A 156 2.51 -5.20 53.98
N ARG A 157 1.82 -6.22 54.49
CA ARG A 157 2.22 -7.64 54.39
C ARG A 157 1.88 -8.28 53.03
N GLN A 158 0.87 -7.81 52.32
CA GLN A 158 0.47 -8.30 51.01
C GLN A 158 1.15 -7.48 49.90
N VAL A 159 2.47 -7.60 49.80
CA VAL A 159 3.28 -6.94 48.74
C VAL A 159 3.05 -7.52 47.34
N LEU A 160 2.36 -8.66 47.21
CA LEU A 160 2.17 -9.37 45.96
C LEU A 160 1.46 -8.53 44.86
N PRO A 161 0.31 -7.86 45.12
CA PRO A 161 -0.40 -7.09 44.09
C PRO A 161 0.43 -5.93 43.54
N TYR A 162 1.21 -5.27 44.40
CA TYR A 162 2.10 -4.19 44.01
C TYR A 162 3.13 -4.63 42.96
N TYR A 163 3.89 -5.70 43.26
CA TYR A 163 4.92 -6.20 42.35
C TYR A 163 4.31 -6.83 41.09
N LEU A 164 3.16 -7.50 41.20
CA LEU A 164 2.45 -8.03 40.03
C LEU A 164 2.06 -6.91 39.06
N ASN A 165 1.52 -5.79 39.54
CA ASN A 165 1.16 -4.66 38.68
C ASN A 165 2.38 -4.02 37.99
N ILE A 166 3.53 -3.94 38.68
CA ILE A 166 4.80 -3.51 38.05
C ILE A 166 5.20 -4.47 36.93
N ILE A 167 5.15 -5.78 37.18
CA ILE A 167 5.51 -6.81 36.21
C ILE A 167 4.57 -6.76 35.00
N ILE A 168 3.25 -6.67 35.24
CA ILE A 168 2.24 -6.60 34.16
C ILE A 168 2.45 -5.32 33.34
N SER A 169 2.62 -4.16 33.98
CA SER A 169 2.88 -2.90 33.27
C SER A 169 4.15 -2.99 32.40
N SER A 170 5.23 -3.58 32.93
CA SER A 170 6.48 -3.78 32.21
C SER A 170 6.32 -4.74 31.02
N ILE A 171 5.60 -5.84 31.21
CA ILE A 171 5.29 -6.81 30.15
C ILE A 171 4.44 -6.16 29.06
N LEU A 172 3.42 -5.37 29.41
CA LEU A 172 2.58 -4.67 28.45
C LEU A 172 3.38 -3.69 27.58
N ILE A 173 4.31 -2.94 28.19
CA ILE A 173 5.20 -2.02 27.45
C ILE A 173 6.11 -2.82 26.51
N TYR A 174 6.71 -3.92 27.00
CA TYR A 174 7.57 -4.77 26.19
C TYR A 174 6.83 -5.41 25.01
N ILE A 175 5.63 -5.97 25.24
CA ILE A 175 4.78 -6.55 24.18
C ILE A 175 4.41 -5.47 23.16
N GLY A 176 3.97 -4.30 23.60
CA GLY A 176 3.65 -3.18 22.71
C GLY A 176 4.83 -2.79 21.82
N TYR A 177 6.04 -2.70 22.40
CA TYR A 177 7.28 -2.43 21.66
C TYR A 177 7.65 -3.58 20.70
N ALA A 178 7.57 -4.83 21.14
CA ALA A 178 7.90 -6.00 20.32
C ALA A 178 6.95 -6.13 19.11
N MET A 179 5.65 -5.91 19.33
CA MET A 179 4.65 -5.85 18.26
C MET A 179 4.96 -4.73 17.26
N PHE A 180 5.28 -3.53 17.76
CA PHE A 180 5.68 -2.42 16.91
C PHE A 180 6.93 -2.74 16.06
N LYS A 181 7.97 -3.30 16.69
CA LYS A 181 9.23 -3.64 16.04
C LYS A 181 9.05 -4.72 14.97
N SER A 182 8.35 -5.80 15.29
CA SER A 182 8.09 -6.90 14.35
C SER A 182 7.31 -6.43 13.11
N GLU A 183 6.33 -5.55 13.29
CA GLU A 183 5.55 -5.01 12.18
C GLU A 183 6.31 -3.96 11.37
N HIS A 184 7.20 -3.19 12.00
CA HIS A 184 8.10 -2.30 11.29
C HIS A 184 9.03 -3.08 10.36
N LEU A 185 9.61 -4.19 10.83
CA LEU A 185 10.49 -5.05 10.02
C LEU A 185 9.76 -5.67 8.81
N LYS A 186 8.53 -6.17 9.00
CA LYS A 186 7.71 -6.68 7.89
C LYS A 186 7.43 -5.61 6.84
N TYR A 187 7.14 -4.39 7.29
CA TYR A 187 6.92 -3.26 6.39
C TYR A 187 8.17 -2.90 5.59
N GLU A 188 9.33 -2.86 6.25
CA GLU A 188 10.60 -2.62 5.54
C GLU A 188 10.88 -3.69 4.50
N GLN A 189 10.63 -4.97 4.80
CA GLN A 189 10.82 -6.07 3.86
C GLN A 189 9.89 -5.93 2.65
N MET A 190 8.60 -5.72 2.87
CA MET A 190 7.62 -5.53 1.80
C MET A 190 7.98 -4.33 0.90
N LEU A 191 8.47 -3.25 1.50
CA LEU A 191 8.93 -2.07 0.75
C LEU A 191 10.17 -2.38 -0.10
N ARG A 192 11.11 -3.18 0.41
CA ARG A 192 12.29 -3.63 -0.35
C ARG A 192 11.88 -4.52 -1.52
N GLU A 193 10.97 -5.47 -1.31
CA GLU A 193 10.45 -6.34 -2.36
C GLU A 193 9.74 -5.53 -3.46
N GLN A 194 8.86 -4.61 -3.09
CA GLN A 194 8.18 -3.72 -4.06
C GLN A 194 9.17 -2.88 -4.88
N ARG A 195 10.23 -2.37 -4.25
CA ARG A 195 11.29 -1.62 -4.96
C ARG A 195 12.07 -2.51 -5.92
N ALA A 196 12.38 -3.74 -5.53
CA ALA A 196 13.07 -4.69 -6.39
C ALA A 196 12.22 -5.06 -7.61
N THR A 197 10.93 -5.37 -7.42
CA THR A 197 10.00 -5.63 -8.53
C THR A 197 9.86 -4.42 -9.44
N LEU A 198 9.69 -3.22 -8.88
CA LEU A 198 9.58 -1.99 -9.66
C LEU A 198 10.85 -1.76 -10.52
N SER A 199 12.03 -2.00 -9.94
CA SER A 199 13.31 -1.89 -10.67
C SER A 199 13.41 -2.92 -11.79
N ALA A 200 12.97 -4.16 -11.57
CA ALA A 200 12.97 -5.21 -12.59
C ALA A 200 12.02 -4.88 -13.75
N VAL A 201 10.79 -4.45 -13.44
CA VAL A 201 9.80 -4.01 -14.44
C VAL A 201 10.31 -2.81 -15.23
N LYS A 202 10.95 -1.85 -14.56
CA LYS A 202 11.57 -0.70 -15.22
C LYS A 202 12.63 -1.14 -16.23
N GLY A 203 13.51 -2.06 -15.84
CA GLY A 203 14.55 -2.59 -16.74
C GLY A 203 13.96 -3.31 -17.96
N GLN A 204 12.92 -4.13 -17.77
CA GLN A 204 12.21 -4.78 -18.88
C GLN A 204 11.57 -3.76 -19.83
N LEU A 205 10.97 -2.71 -19.27
CA LEU A 205 10.35 -1.64 -20.06
C LEU A 205 11.40 -0.87 -20.88
N GLU A 206 12.56 -0.56 -20.30
CA GLU A 206 13.66 0.11 -21.01
C GLU A 206 14.18 -0.73 -22.18
N VAL A 207 14.37 -2.04 -21.99
CA VAL A 207 14.78 -2.95 -23.08
C VAL A 207 13.73 -2.99 -24.19
N LEU A 208 12.44 -3.11 -23.83
CA LEU A 208 11.35 -3.14 -24.81
C LEU A 208 11.23 -1.80 -25.56
N LEU A 209 11.37 -0.68 -24.86
CA LEU A 209 11.37 0.66 -25.48
C LEU A 209 12.54 0.81 -26.46
N GLN A 210 13.75 0.39 -26.09
CA GLN A 210 14.90 0.42 -26.99
C GLN A 210 14.66 -0.44 -28.24
N ALA A 211 14.15 -1.67 -28.08
CA ALA A 211 13.83 -2.55 -29.21
C ALA A 211 12.78 -1.94 -30.14
N ARG A 212 11.70 -1.37 -29.58
CA ARG A 212 10.65 -0.68 -30.36
C ARG A 212 11.18 0.57 -31.05
N THR A 213 11.99 1.37 -30.37
CA THR A 213 12.59 2.58 -30.94
C THR A 213 13.49 2.23 -32.12
N ARG A 214 14.32 1.19 -31.99
CA ARG A 214 15.14 0.69 -33.09
C ARG A 214 14.30 0.25 -34.28
N LYS A 215 13.22 -0.52 -34.05
CA LYS A 215 12.32 -0.96 -35.13
C LYS A 215 11.63 0.22 -35.83
N ILE A 216 11.22 1.24 -35.07
CA ILE A 216 10.66 2.48 -35.64
C ILE A 216 11.69 3.22 -36.48
N GLU A 217 12.94 3.33 -36.00
CA GLU A 217 14.02 3.99 -36.73
C GLU A 217 14.33 3.27 -38.06
N GLU A 218 14.39 1.93 -38.02
CA GLU A 218 14.55 1.09 -39.22
C GLU A 218 13.38 1.31 -40.20
N HIS A 219 12.13 1.32 -39.72
CA HIS A 219 10.97 1.62 -40.56
C HIS A 219 11.01 3.04 -41.14
N ASN A 220 11.43 4.03 -40.37
CA ASN A 220 11.54 5.42 -40.81
C ASN A 220 12.57 5.57 -41.94
N GLN A 221 13.75 4.97 -41.78
CA GLN A 221 14.78 4.97 -42.82
C GLN A 221 14.27 4.32 -44.13
N ASN A 222 13.50 3.25 -44.02
CA ASN A 222 12.90 2.60 -45.19
C ASN A 222 11.83 3.48 -45.85
N MET A 223 10.96 4.14 -45.07
CA MET A 223 9.99 5.11 -45.61
C MET A 223 10.68 6.24 -46.38
N ILE A 224 11.80 6.75 -45.87
CA ILE A 224 12.61 7.78 -46.56
C ILE A 224 13.13 7.22 -47.90
N LYS A 225 13.66 5.99 -47.91
CA LYS A 225 14.14 5.33 -49.14
C LYS A 225 13.02 5.18 -50.17
N TYR A 226 11.82 4.80 -49.75
CA TYR A 226 10.65 4.71 -50.63
C TYR A 226 10.22 6.05 -51.20
N ALA A 227 10.14 7.09 -50.36
CA ALA A 227 9.78 8.43 -50.81
C ALA A 227 10.76 8.95 -51.87
N PHE A 228 12.06 8.65 -51.72
CA PHE A 228 13.10 8.96 -52.70
C PHE A 228 12.90 8.20 -54.03
N LEU A 229 12.76 6.87 -53.98
CA LEU A 229 12.54 6.04 -55.17
C LEU A 229 11.28 6.48 -55.94
N ASN A 230 10.18 6.72 -55.25
CA ASN A 230 8.94 7.16 -55.86
C ASN A 230 9.08 8.56 -56.51
N SER A 231 9.69 9.51 -55.80
CA SER A 231 9.81 10.89 -56.29
C SER A 231 10.79 11.07 -57.45
N HIS A 232 11.85 10.26 -57.54
CA HIS A 232 12.88 10.42 -58.57
C HIS A 232 12.88 9.33 -59.64
N LYS A 233 12.76 8.06 -59.24
CA LYS A 233 12.94 6.92 -60.14
C LYS A 233 11.63 6.54 -60.84
N VAL A 234 10.48 6.70 -60.20
CA VAL A 234 9.16 6.44 -60.82
C VAL A 234 8.70 7.65 -61.63
N ARG A 235 8.82 8.85 -61.06
CA ARG A 235 8.33 10.08 -61.69
C ARG A 235 9.03 10.42 -63.01
N SER A 236 10.32 10.11 -63.15
CA SER A 236 11.11 10.40 -64.36
C SER A 236 10.61 9.66 -65.62
N PRO A 237 10.57 8.31 -65.67
CA PRO A 237 10.05 7.59 -66.82
C PRO A 237 8.56 7.86 -67.03
N LEU A 238 7.76 8.04 -65.98
CA LEU A 238 6.34 8.41 -66.11
C LEU A 238 6.15 9.78 -66.80
N ALA A 239 6.92 10.78 -66.40
CA ALA A 239 6.88 12.11 -67.03
C ALA A 239 7.33 12.04 -68.51
N ARG A 240 8.35 11.23 -68.82
CA ARG A 240 8.79 10.97 -70.19
C ARG A 240 7.70 10.32 -71.03
N ILE A 241 7.03 9.28 -70.52
CA ILE A 241 5.89 8.62 -71.18
C ILE A 241 4.77 9.64 -71.44
N LEU A 242 4.37 10.41 -70.42
CA LEU A 242 3.31 11.41 -70.56
C LEU A 242 3.68 12.50 -71.58
N GLY A 243 4.95 12.92 -71.59
CA GLY A 243 5.48 13.87 -72.58
C GLY A 243 5.41 13.32 -74.01
N LEU A 244 5.90 12.10 -74.22
CA LEU A 244 5.85 11.40 -75.52
C LEU A 244 4.40 11.22 -76.00
N VAL A 245 3.48 10.77 -75.13
CA VAL A 245 2.04 10.65 -75.43
C VAL A 245 1.40 12.00 -75.74
N ASN A 246 1.92 13.10 -75.20
CA ASN A 246 1.40 14.42 -75.51
C ASN A 246 1.90 14.91 -76.87
N LEU A 247 3.17 14.65 -77.22
CA LEU A 247 3.77 15.01 -78.51
C LEU A 247 3.08 14.31 -79.68
N THR A 248 2.67 13.05 -79.52
CA THR A 248 1.93 12.30 -80.56
C THR A 248 0.58 12.92 -80.93
N LYS A 249 0.07 13.88 -80.15
CA LYS A 249 -1.16 14.63 -80.48
C LYS A 249 -0.94 15.80 -81.43
N TYR A 250 0.30 16.27 -81.56
CA TYR A 250 0.65 17.47 -82.33
C TYR A 250 1.52 17.14 -83.55
N GLU A 251 2.08 15.94 -83.63
CA GLU A 251 2.93 15.51 -84.74
C GLU A 251 2.19 14.58 -85.71
N ASP A 252 2.56 14.64 -86.98
CA ASP A 252 2.01 13.80 -88.04
C ASP A 252 2.69 12.42 -88.02
N LEU A 253 1.91 11.39 -87.67
CA LEU A 253 2.36 10.02 -87.48
C LEU A 253 2.20 9.14 -88.72
N ASP A 254 1.79 9.71 -89.85
CA ASP A 254 1.58 8.96 -91.09
C ASP A 254 2.90 8.38 -91.65
N GLY A 255 4.04 9.01 -91.33
CA GLY A 255 5.37 8.47 -91.59
C GLY A 255 5.71 7.24 -90.72
N GLU A 256 6.12 6.15 -91.36
CA GLU A 256 6.44 4.87 -90.70
C GLU A 256 7.61 5.04 -89.71
N ASP A 257 8.65 5.79 -90.07
CA ASP A 257 9.82 6.06 -89.23
C ASP A 257 9.48 6.85 -87.96
N THR A 258 8.69 7.92 -88.08
CA THR A 258 8.28 8.78 -86.95
C THR A 258 7.45 8.00 -85.95
N ARG A 259 6.50 7.20 -86.43
CA ARG A 259 5.67 6.33 -85.60
C ARG A 259 6.49 5.27 -84.89
N HIS A 260 7.45 4.66 -85.59
CA HIS A 260 8.35 3.67 -85.01
C HIS A 260 9.21 4.26 -83.89
N PHE A 261 9.71 5.50 -84.07
CA PHE A 261 10.47 6.21 -83.05
C PHE A 261 9.67 6.40 -81.75
N TYR A 262 8.46 6.97 -81.82
CA TYR A 262 7.61 7.19 -80.64
C TYR A 262 7.23 5.91 -79.92
N LEU A 263 6.84 4.87 -80.67
CA LEU A 263 6.49 3.57 -80.08
C LEU A 263 7.69 2.92 -79.40
N ASN A 264 8.90 3.05 -79.98
CA ASN A 264 10.10 2.50 -79.38
C ASN A 264 10.49 3.26 -78.10
N GLU A 265 10.44 4.60 -78.11
CA GLU A 265 10.71 5.41 -76.92
C GLU A 265 9.69 5.15 -75.80
N LEU A 266 8.39 5.08 -76.12
CA LEU A 266 7.36 4.73 -75.12
C LEU A 266 7.62 3.35 -74.52
N LYS A 267 7.99 2.38 -75.34
CA LYS A 267 8.32 1.02 -74.90
C LYS A 267 9.54 1.02 -73.96
N VAL A 268 10.61 1.73 -74.29
CA VAL A 268 11.82 1.84 -73.46
C VAL A 268 11.49 2.46 -72.10
N ASN A 269 10.76 3.58 -72.09
CA ASN A 269 10.39 4.27 -70.86
C ASN A 269 9.41 3.45 -69.99
N ALA A 270 8.46 2.73 -70.62
CA ALA A 270 7.56 1.81 -69.91
C ALA A 270 8.31 0.64 -69.28
N TRP A 271 9.34 0.12 -69.97
CA TRP A 271 10.18 -0.95 -69.44
C TRP A 271 11.06 -0.47 -68.27
N GLU A 272 11.58 0.75 -68.36
CA GLU A 272 12.32 1.39 -67.26
C GLU A 272 11.42 1.61 -66.03
N LEU A 273 10.18 2.06 -66.24
CA LEU A 273 9.18 2.19 -65.17
C LEU A 273 8.86 0.83 -64.51
N ASP A 274 8.61 -0.22 -65.30
CA ASP A 274 8.36 -1.57 -64.79
C ASP A 274 9.53 -2.11 -63.96
N LYS A 275 10.77 -1.84 -64.42
CA LYS A 275 11.98 -2.22 -63.68
C LYS A 275 12.04 -1.53 -62.31
N VAL A 276 11.78 -0.22 -62.25
CA VAL A 276 11.77 0.54 -60.99
C VAL A 276 10.64 0.07 -60.07
N LEU A 277 9.45 -0.22 -60.60
CA LEU A 277 8.33 -0.74 -59.82
C LEU A 277 8.63 -2.12 -59.22
N LYS A 278 9.31 -3.01 -59.97
CA LYS A 278 9.79 -4.30 -59.46
C LYS A 278 10.82 -4.14 -58.35
N GLU A 279 11.74 -3.19 -58.48
CA GLU A 279 12.72 -2.87 -57.44
C GLU A 279 12.02 -2.38 -56.16
N ILE A 280 11.03 -1.50 -56.27
CA ILE A 280 10.21 -1.05 -55.12
C ILE A 280 9.45 -2.22 -54.49
N SER A 281 8.84 -3.08 -55.30
CA SER A 281 8.08 -4.23 -54.82
C SER A 281 8.96 -5.26 -54.11
N GLN A 282 10.19 -5.47 -54.56
CA GLN A 282 11.15 -6.35 -53.87
C GLN A 282 11.56 -5.80 -52.52
N ILE A 283 11.83 -4.49 -52.42
CA ILE A 283 12.14 -3.84 -51.14
C ILE A 283 10.94 -3.97 -50.19
N LEU A 284 9.70 -3.87 -50.70
CA LEU A 284 8.48 -4.04 -49.90
C LEU A 284 8.25 -5.47 -49.41
N ASN A 285 8.37 -6.46 -50.29
CA ASN A 285 8.09 -7.86 -49.97
C ASN A 285 9.11 -8.44 -49.00
N ASN A 286 10.39 -8.13 -49.18
CA ASN A 286 11.43 -8.56 -48.23
C ASN A 286 11.18 -8.01 -46.81
N HIS A 287 10.40 -6.93 -46.65
CA HIS A 287 10.06 -6.37 -45.34
C HIS A 287 8.77 -6.94 -44.72
N ILE A 288 7.84 -7.47 -45.51
CA ILE A 288 6.64 -8.13 -44.98
C ILE A 288 7.03 -9.46 -44.33
N ASP A 289 7.97 -10.18 -44.95
CA ASP A 289 8.47 -11.46 -44.44
C ASP A 289 9.33 -11.34 -43.16
N GLU A 290 9.95 -10.18 -42.91
CA GLU A 290 10.67 -9.90 -41.65
C GLU A 290 9.77 -9.37 -40.51
N ALA A 291 8.56 -8.89 -40.84
CA ALA A 291 7.62 -8.33 -39.86
C ALA A 291 6.79 -9.39 -39.12
N GLU A 292 6.73 -10.62 -39.64
CA GLU A 292 6.11 -11.80 -39.01
C GLU A 292 7.16 -12.84 -38.56
N PRO A 293 7.74 -12.71 -37.36
CA PRO A 293 8.19 -13.88 -36.63
C PRO A 293 7.04 -14.41 -35.77
N ASN A 294 6.78 -15.72 -35.87
CA ASN A 294 5.99 -16.52 -34.92
C ASN A 294 6.28 -16.15 -33.45
#